data_AF-A0A5C8LEH1-F1
#
_entry.id   AF-A0A5C8LEH1-F1
#
_cell.length_a   1.000
_cell.length_b   1.000
_cell.length_c   1.000
_cell.angle_alpha   90.00
_cell.angle_beta   90.00
_cell.angle_gamma   90.00
#
_symmetry.space_group_name_H-M   'P 1'
#
loop_
_entity.id
_entity.type
_entity.pdbx_description
1 polymer ?
#
loop_
_entity_poly.entity_id
_entity_poly.type
_entity_poly.pdbx_seq_one_letter_code
_entity_poly.pdbx_strand_id
1 'polypeptide(L)'
;MSSPNSQHLNELFRNTFGTSPYSYFLQLRLQKSKELLARKGELTIKVISGMVGFTDPSHFVATFRRLEGLTPEQFKSMYRTAGRNDDEKP
;
A
#
# COMPACT_ATOMS: atom_id res chain seq x y z
N MET A 1 14.64 26.32 23.21
CA MET A 1 13.63 25.99 22.18
C MET A 1 12.93 24.72 22.63
N SER A 2 11.66 24.80 23.03
CA SER A 2 10.92 23.61 23.46
C SER A 2 10.59 22.75 22.24
N SER A 3 10.96 21.47 22.27
CA SER A 3 10.56 20.50 21.24
C SER A 3 9.04 20.52 21.10
N PRO A 4 8.50 20.54 19.87
CA PRO A 4 7.07 20.55 19.67
C PRO A 4 6.46 19.28 20.30
N ASN A 5 5.48 19.49 21.17
CA ASN A 5 4.76 18.40 21.83
C ASN A 5 4.06 17.53 20.78
N SER A 6 4.18 16.21 20.88
CA SER A 6 3.63 15.25 19.90
C SER A 6 2.13 15.41 19.68
N GLN A 7 1.38 15.89 20.67
CA GLN A 7 -0.05 16.18 20.51
C GLN A 7 -0.31 17.35 19.55
N HIS A 8 0.43 18.45 19.72
CA HIS A 8 0.31 19.62 18.85
C HIS A 8 0.68 19.30 17.40
N LEU A 9 1.71 18.47 17.19
CA LEU A 9 2.07 17.99 15.86
C LEU A 9 0.98 17.12 15.23
N ASN A 10 0.36 16.23 16.00
CA ASN A 10 -0.74 15.40 15.50
C ASN A 10 -1.97 16.24 15.12
N GLU A 11 -2.31 17.24 15.94
CA GLU A 11 -3.42 18.16 15.65
C GLU A 11 -3.15 19.01 14.41
N LEU A 12 -1.95 19.61 14.31
CA LEU A 12 -1.56 20.39 13.14
C LEU A 12 -1.59 19.54 11.86
N PHE A 13 -1.06 18.30 11.94
CA PHE A 13 -1.11 17.36 10.81
C PHE A 13 -2.56 17.02 10.44
N ARG A 14 -3.41 16.71 11.42
CA ARG A 14 -4.82 16.39 11.16
C ARG A 14 -5.58 17.56 10.58
N ASN A 15 -5.31 18.79 11.02
CA ASN A 15 -5.90 20.00 10.46
C ASN A 15 -5.45 20.25 9.01
N THR A 16 -4.23 19.80 8.65
CA THR A 16 -3.66 19.98 7.32
C THR A 16 -4.09 18.87 6.34
N PHE A 17 -4.11 17.62 6.79
CA PHE A 17 -4.30 16.43 5.94
C PHE A 17 -5.60 15.66 6.21
N GLY A 18 -6.41 16.09 7.18
CA GLY A 18 -7.70 15.48 7.55
C GLY A 18 -7.59 14.14 8.31
N THR A 19 -6.38 13.63 8.53
CA THR A 19 -6.14 12.31 9.12
C THR A 19 -4.92 12.30 10.04
N SER A 20 -4.72 11.22 10.79
CA SER A 20 -3.53 11.08 11.63
C SER A 20 -2.27 10.84 10.77
N PRO A 21 -1.07 11.24 11.24
CA PRO A 21 0.18 10.94 10.55
C PRO A 21 0.35 9.44 10.24
N TYR A 22 0.00 8.58 11.19
CA TYR A 22 0.10 7.12 11.02
C TYR A 22 -0.85 6.60 9.92
N SER A 23 -2.10 7.06 9.93
CA SER A 23 -3.09 6.70 8.91
C SER A 23 -2.66 7.14 7.52
N TYR A 24 -2.14 8.37 7.40
CA TYR A 24 -1.60 8.89 6.14
C TYR A 24 -0.41 8.06 5.66
N PHE A 25 0.50 7.73 6.57
CA PHE A 25 1.66 6.91 6.24
C PHE A 25 1.27 5.51 5.77
N LEU A 26 0.26 4.89 6.37
CA LEU A 26 -0.29 3.62 5.88
C LEU A 26 -0.86 3.75 4.46
N GLN A 27 -1.57 4.84 4.15
CA GLN A 27 -2.08 5.09 2.80
C GLN A 27 -0.93 5.19 1.79
N LEU A 28 0.15 5.89 2.11
CA LEU A 28 1.34 5.98 1.25
C LEU A 28 1.99 4.61 1.01
N ARG A 29 2.10 3.78 2.06
CA ARG A 29 2.63 2.41 1.92
C ARG A 29 1.76 1.56 1.00
N LEU A 30 0.43 1.67 1.11
CA LEU A 30 -0.50 0.94 0.25
C LEU A 30 -0.52 1.47 -1.18
N GLN A 31 -0.40 2.78 -1.38
CA GLN A 31 -0.23 3.35 -2.71
C GLN A 31 1.01 2.76 -3.39
N LYS A 32 2.13 2.71 -2.67
CA LYS A 32 3.35 2.11 -3.21
C LYS A 32 3.22 0.62 -3.48
N SER A 33 2.51 -0.13 -2.63
CA SER A 33 2.31 -1.56 -2.83
C SER A 33 1.44 -1.82 -4.06
N LYS A 34 0.40 -1.00 -4.32
CA LYS A 34 -0.42 -1.08 -5.54
C LYS A 34 0.43 -0.89 -6.80
N GLU A 35 1.35 0.07 -6.81
CA GLU A 35 2.30 0.24 -7.93
C GLU A 35 3.14 -1.01 -8.15
N LEU A 36 3.62 -1.67 -7.09
CA LEU A 36 4.42 -2.89 -7.18
C LEU A 36 3.60 -4.09 -7.64
N LEU A 37 2.36 -4.21 -7.16
CA LEU A 37 1.42 -5.29 -7.52
C LEU A 37 0.96 -5.20 -8.98
N ALA A 38 0.87 -3.98 -9.54
CA ALA A 38 0.47 -3.76 -10.93
C ALA A 38 1.62 -3.94 -11.95
N ARG A 39 2.88 -4.06 -11.51
CA ARG A 39 4.02 -4.29 -12.41
C ARG A 39 3.98 -5.70 -12.99
N LYS A 40 4.35 -5.83 -14.27
CA LYS A 40 4.62 -7.14 -14.89
C LYS A 40 5.80 -7.80 -14.16
N GLY A 41 5.57 -8.95 -13.53
CA GLY A 41 6.59 -9.70 -12.81
C GLY A 41 6.06 -10.55 -11.63
N GLU A 42 6.94 -11.36 -11.07
CA GLU A 42 6.59 -12.39 -10.07
C GLU A 42 6.91 -12.01 -8.62
N LEU A 43 6.94 -10.72 -8.27
CA LEU A 43 7.14 -10.35 -6.86
C LEU A 43 6.02 -10.93 -6.00
N THR A 44 6.39 -11.76 -5.02
CA THR A 44 5.42 -12.37 -4.11
C THR A 44 4.86 -11.31 -3.15
N ILE A 45 3.65 -11.56 -2.64
CA ILE A 45 3.02 -10.67 -1.65
C ILE A 45 3.93 -10.43 -0.44
N LYS A 46 4.68 -11.46 -0.02
CA LYS A 46 5.68 -11.38 1.07
C LYS A 46 6.82 -10.42 0.77
N VAL A 47 7.33 -10.43 -0.47
CA VAL A 47 8.40 -9.50 -0.86
C VAL A 47 7.87 -8.07 -0.90
N ILE A 48 6.70 -7.87 -1.51
CA ILE A 48 6.07 -6.55 -1.62
C ILE A 48 5.76 -5.97 -0.23
N SER A 49 5.26 -6.79 0.71
CA SER A 49 5.00 -6.33 2.08
C SER A 49 6.28 -5.83 2.77
N GLY A 50 7.40 -6.53 2.58
CA GLY A 50 8.70 -6.09 3.10
C GLY A 50 9.17 -4.78 2.45
N MET A 51 9.04 -4.65 1.13
CA MET A 51 9.45 -3.45 0.38
C MET A 51 8.67 -2.19 0.79
N VAL A 52 7.42 -2.33 1.22
CA VAL A 52 6.59 -1.21 1.70
C VAL A 52 6.59 -1.06 3.23
N GLY A 53 7.54 -1.71 3.91
CA GLY A 53 7.83 -1.47 5.33
C GLY A 53 6.91 -2.20 6.32
N PHE A 54 6.27 -3.30 5.91
CA PHE A 54 5.57 -4.20 6.82
C PHE A 54 6.50 -5.34 7.24
N THR A 55 6.68 -5.50 8.55
CA THR A 55 7.44 -6.61 9.14
C THR A 55 6.71 -7.94 9.02
N ASP A 56 5.38 -7.92 9.15
CA ASP A 56 4.52 -9.09 9.04
C ASP A 56 3.63 -9.03 7.78
N PRO A 57 3.72 -10.01 6.87
CA PRO A 57 2.87 -10.09 5.69
C PRO A 57 1.37 -10.20 6.02
N SER A 58 0.99 -10.83 7.15
CA SER A 58 -0.41 -10.99 7.52
C SER A 58 -1.04 -9.64 7.89
N HIS A 59 -0.31 -8.81 8.63
CA HIS A 59 -0.69 -7.44 8.93
C HIS A 59 -0.80 -6.58 7.67
N PHE A 60 0.09 -6.76 6.69
CA PHE A 60 -0.03 -6.12 5.38
C PHE A 60 -1.33 -6.49 4.68
N VAL A 61 -1.63 -7.79 4.57
CA VAL A 61 -2.85 -8.28 3.89
C VAL A 61 -4.11 -7.78 4.58
N ALA A 62 -4.16 -7.83 5.92
CA ALA A 62 -5.28 -7.33 6.70
C ALA A 62 -5.47 -5.81 6.52
N THR A 63 -4.38 -5.05 6.54
CA THR A 63 -4.41 -3.59 6.36
C THR A 63 -4.85 -3.21 4.94
N PHE A 64 -4.31 -3.89 3.93
CA PHE A 64 -4.66 -3.68 2.53
C PHE A 64 -6.15 -3.97 2.31
N ARG A 65 -6.64 -5.13 2.78
CA ARG A 65 -8.07 -5.49 2.67
C ARG A 65 -8.98 -4.48 3.37
N ARG A 66 -8.59 -3.99 4.55
CA ARG A 66 -9.37 -3.00 5.29
C ARG A 66 -9.48 -1.66 4.55
N LEU A 67 -8.41 -1.21 3.89
CA LEU A 67 -8.37 0.11 3.26
C LEU A 67 -8.79 0.10 1.78
N GLU A 68 -8.58 -1.00 1.05
CA GLU A 68 -8.86 -1.12 -0.39
C GLU A 68 -10.07 -2.02 -0.69
N GLY A 69 -10.59 -2.76 0.30
CA GLY A 69 -11.76 -3.64 0.14
C GLY A 69 -11.46 -5.02 -0.45
N LEU A 70 -10.22 -5.29 -0.87
CA LEU A 70 -9.78 -6.51 -1.56
C LEU A 70 -8.38 -6.92 -1.09
N THR A 71 -7.99 -8.19 -1.27
CA THR A 71 -6.65 -8.64 -0.86
C THR A 71 -5.57 -8.22 -1.87
N PRO A 72 -4.29 -8.11 -1.47
CA PRO A 72 -3.19 -7.84 -2.39
C PRO A 72 -3.12 -8.83 -3.57
N GLU A 73 -3.42 -10.11 -3.32
CA GLU A 73 -3.43 -11.15 -4.36
C GLU A 73 -4.59 -10.95 -5.35
N GLN A 74 -5.78 -10.59 -4.85
CA GLN A 74 -6.92 -10.24 -5.71
C GLN A 74 -6.59 -9.03 -6.59
N PHE A 75 -5.98 -7.98 -6.00
CA PHE A 75 -5.52 -6.82 -6.76
C PHE A 75 -4.53 -7.21 -7.86
N LYS A 76 -3.50 -7.99 -7.51
CA LYS A 76 -2.45 -8.44 -8.44
C LYS A 76 -3.03 -9.25 -9.60
N SER A 77 -4.02 -10.12 -9.34
CA SER A 77 -4.66 -10.94 -10.37
C SER A 77 -5.37 -10.10 -11.45
N MET A 78 -5.97 -8.96 -11.07
CA MET A 78 -6.65 -8.05 -12.03
C MET A 78 -5.67 -7.51 -13.09
N TYR A 79 -4.43 -7.22 -12.71
CA TYR A 79 -3.40 -6.71 -13.62
C TYR A 79 -2.65 -7.82 -14.37
N ARG A 80 -2.67 -9.07 -13.88
CA ARG A 80 -2.07 -10.21 -14.58
C ARG A 80 -2.89 -10.62 -15.81
N THR A 81 -4.22 -10.57 -15.72
CA THR A 81 -5.12 -10.99 -16.81
C THR A 81 -5.16 -9.97 -17.94
N ALA A 82 -4.99 -8.68 -17.64
CA ALA A 82 -4.99 -7.61 -18.64
C ALA A 82 -3.80 -7.65 -19.62
N GLY A 83 -2.77 -8.45 -19.37
CA GLY A 83 -1.55 -8.53 -20.19
C GLY A 83 -1.41 -9.78 -21.06
N ARG A 84 -2.46 -10.60 -21.21
CA ARG A 84 -2.38 -11.91 -21.91
C ARG A 84 -2.88 -11.91 -23.35
N ASN A 85 -3.27 -10.76 -23.92
CA ASN A 85 -3.94 -10.70 -25.23
C ASN A 85 -3.09 -10.10 -26.38
N ASP A 86 -1.82 -9.77 -26.18
CA ASP A 86 -1.03 -9.07 -27.22
C ASP A 86 0.08 -9.91 -27.90
N ASP A 87 0.31 -11.16 -27.47
CA ASP A 87 1.42 -11.99 -27.98
C ASP A 87 0.99 -13.07 -29.00
N GLU A 88 -0.24 -13.00 -29.53
CA GLU A 88 -0.68 -13.87 -30.62
C GLU A 88 -1.12 -13.03 -31.82
N LYS A 89 -0.17 -12.74 -32.71
CA LYS A 89 -0.45 -12.36 -34.10
C LYS A 89 0.50 -13.12 -35.02
N PRO A 90 -0.01 -13.73 -36.12
CA PRO A 90 0.70 -14.76 -36.90
C PRO A 90 1.87 -14.22 -37.72
#